data_AF-A0A8J6AKI7-F1
#
_entry.id   AF-A0A8J6AKI7-F1
#
_cell.length_a   1.000
_cell.length_b   1.000
_cell.length_c   1.000
_cell.angle_alpha   90.00
_cell.angle_beta   90.00
_cell.angle_gamma   90.00
#
_symmetry.space_group_name_H-M   'P 1'
#
loop_
_entity.id
_entity.type
_entity.pdbx_description
1 polymer ?
#
loop_
_entity_poly.entity_id
_entity_poly.type
_entity_poly.pdbx_seq_one_letter_code
_entity_poly.pdbx_strand_id
1 'polypeptide(L)'
;MGTLPARKDIPPWVKVPEDLKDPEVFQVQTRLLEAIFGPQGSGIPTFEKVSKAMLELNVLESSDLTEVVVYGSYLYKLRSRWMLQSLAEWHRQRQERAVEQDVGMGPCSEIPENLNLRTLGWGSPRNKP
;
A
#
# COMPACT_ATOMS: atom_id res chain seq x y z
N MET A 1 15.93 -2.44 16.91
CA MET A 1 15.14 -3.60 17.34
C MET A 1 13.67 -3.21 17.54
N GLY A 2 13.06 -2.60 16.53
CA GLY A 2 11.63 -2.33 16.50
C GLY A 2 10.89 -3.56 16.04
N THR A 3 10.56 -4.47 16.95
CA THR A 3 9.61 -5.56 16.67
C THR A 3 8.28 -4.92 16.30
N LEU A 4 7.97 -4.81 15.02
CA LEU A 4 6.62 -4.46 14.60
C LEU A 4 5.67 -5.53 15.16
N PRO A 5 4.56 -5.13 15.78
CA PRO A 5 3.72 -6.05 16.53
C PRO A 5 3.17 -7.11 15.57
N ALA A 6 3.46 -8.39 15.85
CA ALA A 6 2.75 -9.51 15.25
C ALA A 6 1.26 -9.22 15.37
N ARG A 7 0.62 -8.98 14.23
CA ARG A 7 -0.66 -8.30 14.19
C ARG A 7 -1.73 -9.20 14.79
N LYS A 8 -2.30 -8.78 15.92
CA LYS A 8 -3.22 -9.61 16.73
C LYS A 8 -4.65 -9.66 16.18
N ASP A 9 -4.98 -8.81 15.21
CA ASP A 9 -6.33 -8.66 14.66
C ASP A 9 -6.39 -9.13 13.21
N ILE A 10 -7.00 -10.30 13.00
CA ILE A 10 -7.29 -10.86 11.68
C ILE A 10 -8.57 -10.18 11.15
N PRO A 11 -8.53 -9.51 9.99
CA PRO A 11 -9.71 -8.88 9.43
C PRO A 11 -10.83 -9.89 9.11
N PRO A 12 -12.12 -9.52 9.26
CA PRO A 12 -13.24 -10.45 9.11
C PRO A 12 -13.44 -11.00 7.69
N TRP A 13 -12.74 -10.45 6.69
CA TRP A 13 -12.75 -10.93 5.30
C TRP A 13 -11.66 -11.96 4.99
N VAL A 14 -10.74 -12.23 5.92
CA VAL A 14 -9.70 -13.25 5.79
C VAL A 14 -10.18 -14.56 6.40
N LYS A 15 -10.17 -15.65 5.61
CA LYS A 15 -10.61 -16.97 6.05
C LYS A 15 -9.45 -17.75 6.70
N VAL A 16 -9.60 -18.06 7.97
CA VAL A 16 -8.64 -18.91 8.69
C VAL A 16 -9.06 -20.39 8.59
N PRO A 17 -8.15 -21.34 8.31
CA PRO A 17 -6.73 -21.17 8.03
C PRO A 17 -6.38 -20.99 6.54
N GLU A 18 -7.34 -21.17 5.64
CA GLU A 18 -7.13 -21.27 4.18
C GLU A 18 -6.30 -20.10 3.61
N ASP A 19 -6.67 -18.87 3.97
CA ASP A 19 -6.07 -17.64 3.44
C ASP A 19 -4.75 -17.26 4.13
N LEU A 20 -4.38 -17.95 5.23
CA LEU A 20 -3.15 -17.73 5.98
C LEU A 20 -2.01 -18.71 5.61
N LYS A 21 -2.33 -19.83 4.95
CA LYS A 21 -1.37 -20.92 4.70
C LYS A 21 -0.27 -20.56 3.70
N ASP A 22 -0.59 -19.68 2.75
CA ASP A 22 0.30 -19.32 1.65
C ASP A 22 0.27 -17.79 1.50
N PRO A 23 1.04 -17.04 2.30
CA PRO A 23 1.14 -15.60 2.13
C PRO A 23 1.97 -15.24 0.90
N GLU A 24 1.60 -14.14 0.26
CA GLU A 24 2.45 -13.52 -0.76
C GLU A 24 3.48 -12.63 -0.07
N VAL A 25 4.77 -12.86 -0.33
CA VAL A 25 5.87 -12.08 0.26
C VAL A 25 6.66 -11.37 -0.82
N PHE A 26 6.93 -10.09 -0.63
CA PHE A 26 7.81 -9.32 -1.51
C PHE A 26 8.47 -8.15 -0.79
N GLN A 27 9.61 -7.69 -1.28
CA GLN A 27 10.38 -6.60 -0.69
C GLN A 27 10.13 -5.29 -1.43
N VAL A 28 9.91 -4.22 -0.67
CA VAL A 28 9.71 -2.85 -1.18
C VAL A 28 10.58 -1.90 -0.38
N GLN A 29 11.04 -0.81 -0.99
CA GLN A 29 11.78 0.22 -0.25
C GLN A 29 10.93 0.82 0.86
N THR A 30 11.50 0.92 2.06
CA THR A 30 10.84 1.45 3.27
C THR A 30 10.31 2.86 3.03
N ARG A 31 11.11 3.71 2.37
CA ARG A 31 10.71 5.08 2.01
C ARG A 31 9.48 5.15 1.10
N LEU A 32 9.34 4.16 0.22
CA LEU A 32 8.21 4.08 -0.71
C LEU A 32 6.95 3.62 0.01
N LEU A 33 7.09 2.68 0.94
CA LEU A 33 5.99 2.24 1.79
C LEU A 33 5.49 3.34 2.72
N GLU A 34 6.40 4.14 3.29
CA GLU A 34 6.02 5.34 4.05
C GLU A 34 5.30 6.38 3.19
N ALA A 35 5.67 6.52 1.91
CA ALA A 35 4.97 7.41 0.98
C ALA A 35 3.56 6.89 0.63
N ILE A 36 3.39 5.57 0.53
CA ILE A 36 2.12 4.92 0.17
C ILE A 36 1.17 4.85 1.37
N PHE A 37 1.66 4.36 2.50
CA PHE A 37 0.87 4.13 3.71
C PHE A 37 0.92 5.30 4.69
N GLY A 38 1.75 6.31 4.44
CA GLY A 38 1.95 7.39 5.39
C GLY A 38 2.85 6.99 6.57
N PRO A 39 3.15 7.97 7.45
CA PRO A 39 4.03 7.75 8.60
C PRO A 39 3.46 6.66 9.51
N GLN A 40 4.34 5.77 9.97
CA GLN A 40 4.00 4.62 10.84
C GLN A 40 2.95 3.67 10.25
N GLY A 41 2.71 3.69 8.94
CA GLY A 41 1.76 2.79 8.30
C GLY A 41 0.29 3.13 8.58
N SER A 42 -0.04 4.39 8.85
CA SER A 42 -1.41 4.85 9.15
C SER A 42 -2.46 4.48 8.10
N GLY A 43 -2.04 4.32 6.84
CA GLY A 43 -2.86 3.94 5.69
C GLY A 43 -3.05 2.43 5.50
N ILE A 44 -2.35 1.58 6.25
CA ILE A 44 -2.46 0.11 6.15
C ILE A 44 -3.92 -0.35 6.36
N PRO A 45 -4.66 0.09 7.40
CA PRO A 45 -6.03 -0.37 7.61
C PRO A 45 -6.96 0.00 6.45
N THR A 46 -6.74 1.15 5.82
CA THR A 46 -7.50 1.60 4.65
C THR A 46 -7.19 0.71 3.44
N PHE A 47 -5.90 0.45 3.20
CA PHE A 47 -5.48 -0.39 2.09
C PHE A 47 -6.05 -1.80 2.18
N GLU A 48 -5.94 -2.44 3.35
CA GLU A 48 -6.50 -3.77 3.59
C GLU A 48 -8.00 -3.84 3.38
N LYS A 49 -8.73 -2.79 3.78
CA LYS A 49 -10.17 -2.71 3.58
C LYS A 49 -10.56 -2.68 2.10
N VAL A 50 -9.76 -1.98 1.28
CA VAL A 50 -9.96 -1.86 -0.17
C VAL A 50 -9.52 -3.13 -0.89
N SER A 51 -8.37 -3.67 -0.52
CA SER A 51 -7.78 -4.85 -1.16
C SER A 51 -8.44 -6.16 -0.72
N LYS A 52 -9.13 -6.15 0.43
CA LYS A 52 -9.68 -7.34 1.12
C LYS A 52 -8.59 -8.38 1.44
N ALA A 53 -7.38 -7.91 1.66
CA ALA A 53 -6.26 -8.70 2.14
C ALA A 53 -5.79 -8.19 3.50
N MET A 54 -5.02 -9.00 4.23
CA MET A 54 -4.31 -8.58 5.43
C MET A 54 -2.84 -8.34 5.07
N LEU A 55 -2.28 -7.25 5.54
CA LEU A 55 -0.91 -6.84 5.31
C LEU A 55 -0.13 -6.82 6.62
N GLU A 56 1.10 -7.32 6.53
CA GLU A 56 2.09 -7.27 7.58
C GLU A 56 3.39 -6.73 6.98
N LEU A 57 4.01 -5.78 7.69
CA LEU A 57 5.24 -5.12 7.27
C LEU A 57 6.34 -5.55 8.23
N ASN A 58 7.41 -6.11 7.69
CA ASN A 58 8.60 -6.49 8.42
C ASN A 58 9.77 -5.64 7.92
N VAL A 59 10.17 -4.64 8.71
CA VAL A 59 11.30 -3.78 8.36
C VAL A 59 12.59 -4.57 8.50
N LEU A 60 13.36 -4.72 7.42
CA LEU A 60 14.66 -5.37 7.49
C LEU A 60 15.66 -4.33 8.01
N GLU A 61 16.00 -4.36 9.31
CA GLU A 61 16.90 -3.36 9.93
C GLU A 61 18.29 -3.27 9.26
N SER A 62 18.69 -4.27 8.48
CA SER A 62 19.93 -4.30 7.71
C SER A 62 19.85 -3.67 6.31
N SER A 63 18.66 -3.25 5.85
CA SER A 63 18.44 -2.72 4.50
C SER A 63 17.40 -1.59 4.50
N ASP A 64 17.42 -0.70 3.51
CA ASP A 64 16.35 0.27 3.28
C ASP A 64 15.08 -0.37 2.68
N LEU A 65 14.93 -1.69 2.86
CA LEU A 65 13.83 -2.51 2.37
C LEU A 65 12.95 -2.97 3.53
N THR A 66 11.67 -3.05 3.26
CA THR A 66 10.67 -3.64 4.14
C THR A 66 10.02 -4.77 3.37
N GLU A 67 9.93 -5.91 4.03
CA GLU A 67 9.22 -7.07 3.54
C GLU A 67 7.72 -6.88 3.80
N VAL A 68 6.94 -6.96 2.73
CA VAL A 68 5.49 -6.90 2.77
C VAL A 68 4.97 -8.32 2.64
N VAL A 69 4.21 -8.75 3.65
CA VAL A 69 3.54 -10.05 3.68
C VAL A 69 2.05 -9.80 3.50
N VAL A 70 1.46 -10.45 2.49
CA VAL A 70 0.05 -10.29 2.15
C VAL A 70 -0.67 -11.63 2.32
N TYR A 71 -1.64 -11.64 3.21
CA TYR A 71 -2.52 -12.78 3.45
C TYR A 71 -3.90 -12.53 2.85
N GLY A 72 -4.57 -13.59 2.42
CA GLY A 72 -5.87 -13.49 1.78
C GLY A 72 -6.08 -14.57 0.73
N SER A 73 -7.29 -14.59 0.16
CA SER A 73 -7.57 -15.44 -0.99
C SER A 73 -6.69 -15.05 -2.18
N TYR A 74 -6.35 -16.02 -3.01
CA TYR A 74 -5.46 -15.87 -4.18
C TYR A 74 -5.71 -14.60 -5.02
N LEU A 75 -6.97 -14.33 -5.38
CA LEU A 75 -7.32 -13.15 -6.18
C LEU A 75 -7.09 -11.83 -5.44
N TYR A 76 -7.31 -11.80 -4.12
CA TYR A 76 -7.07 -10.61 -3.29
C TYR A 76 -5.59 -10.40 -3.01
N LYS A 77 -4.80 -11.47 -2.86
CA LYS A 77 -3.32 -11.38 -2.81
C LYS A 77 -2.78 -10.76 -4.09
N LEU A 78 -3.17 -11.30 -5.24
CA LEU A 78 -2.72 -10.80 -6.54
C LEU A 78 -3.13 -9.34 -6.74
N ARG A 79 -4.38 -8.98 -6.42
CA ARG A 79 -4.86 -7.59 -6.47
C ARG A 79 -4.04 -6.68 -5.57
N SER A 80 -3.76 -7.09 -4.34
CA SER A 80 -2.98 -6.29 -3.37
C SER A 80 -1.56 -6.04 -3.87
N ARG A 81 -0.92 -7.07 -4.43
CA ARG A 81 0.41 -6.97 -5.04
C ARG A 81 0.40 -5.99 -6.21
N TRP A 82 -0.55 -6.11 -7.13
CA TRP A 82 -0.71 -5.19 -8.25
C TRP A 82 -0.95 -3.75 -7.78
N MET A 83 -1.83 -3.54 -6.81
CA MET A 83 -2.10 -2.21 -6.26
C MET A 83 -0.84 -1.58 -5.66
N LEU A 84 -0.07 -2.35 -4.89
CA LEU A 84 1.18 -1.86 -4.29
C LEU A 84 2.23 -1.53 -5.34
N GLN A 85 2.38 -2.37 -6.36
CA GLN A 85 3.29 -2.10 -7.48
C GLN A 85 2.89 -0.84 -8.25
N SER A 86 1.60 -0.67 -8.56
CA SER A 86 1.13 0.53 -9.26
C SER A 86 1.33 1.82 -8.44
N LEU A 87 1.10 1.77 -7.12
CA LEU A 87 1.34 2.90 -6.24
C LEU A 87 2.85 3.21 -6.13
N ALA A 88 3.67 2.17 -6.01
CA ALA A 88 5.12 2.28 -6.01
C ALA A 88 5.65 2.93 -7.30
N GLU A 89 5.18 2.46 -8.46
CA GLU A 89 5.55 3.02 -9.77
C GLU A 89 5.08 4.47 -9.93
N TRP A 90 3.87 4.79 -9.49
CA TRP A 90 3.36 6.16 -9.53
C TRP A 90 4.22 7.11 -8.70
N HIS A 91 4.61 6.70 -7.49
CA HIS A 91 5.52 7.49 -6.65
C HIS A 91 6.91 7.64 -7.27
N ARG A 92 7.45 6.58 -7.90
CA ARG A 92 8.74 6.65 -8.63
C ARG A 92 8.67 7.66 -9.78
N GLN A 93 7.64 7.61 -10.60
CA GLN A 93 7.43 8.56 -11.70
C GLN A 93 7.26 9.99 -11.20
N ARG A 94 6.63 10.18 -10.03
CA ARG A 94 6.45 11.51 -9.43
C ARG A 94 7.76 12.07 -8.86
N GLN A 95 8.63 11.22 -8.31
CA GLN A 95 9.99 11.63 -7.93
C GLN A 95 10.81 12.07 -9.15
N GLU A 96 10.70 11.34 -10.26
CA GLU A 96 11.36 11.70 -11.53
C GLU A 96 10.85 13.04 -12.08
N ARG A 97 9.54 13.30 -12.05
CA ARG A 97 8.97 14.60 -12.47
C ARG A 97 9.25 15.75 -11.50
N ALA A 98 9.45 15.47 -10.22
CA ALA A 98 9.82 16.49 -9.24
C ALA A 98 11.27 16.97 -9.43
N VAL A 99 12.18 16.10 -9.88
CA VAL A 99 13.55 16.46 -10.25
C VAL A 99 13.61 17.35 -11.50
N GLU A 100 12.64 17.20 -12.40
CA GLU A 100 12.54 18.05 -13.61
C GLU A 100 11.87 19.42 -13.34
N GLN A 101 11.32 19.64 -12.14
CA GLN A 101 10.63 20.88 -11.75
C GLN A 101 11.45 21.83 -10.86
N ASP A 102 12.77 21.62 -10.70
CA ASP A 102 13.67 22.62 -10.08
C ASP A 102 14.01 23.81 -11.01
N VAL A 103 13.39 23.90 -12.19
CA VAL A 103 13.32 25.15 -12.96
C VAL A 103 11.94 25.77 -12.83
N GLY A 104 11.62 26.22 -11.62
CA GLY A 104 10.63 27.25 -11.38
C GLY A 104 9.15 26.83 -11.35
N MET A 105 8.67 26.36 -10.19
CA MET A 105 7.43 26.88 -9.60
C MET A 105 7.39 26.48 -8.11
N GLY A 106 7.00 27.43 -7.25
CA GLY A 106 6.95 27.27 -5.80
C GLY A 106 6.04 26.14 -5.28
N PRO A 107 5.99 25.94 -3.95
CA PRO A 107 5.47 24.72 -3.34
C PRO A 107 3.96 24.62 -3.60
N CYS A 108 3.54 23.62 -4.36
CA CYS A 108 2.18 23.10 -4.27
C CYS A 108 2.08 22.29 -2.97
N SER A 109 2.03 23.00 -1.86
CA SER A 109 1.54 22.50 -0.57
C SER A 109 0.06 22.25 -0.71
N GLU A 110 -0.31 21.05 -1.14
CA GLU A 110 -1.60 20.41 -0.92
C GLU A 110 -1.46 18.96 -1.35
N ILE A 111 -1.28 18.06 -0.38
CA ILE A 111 -1.68 16.67 -0.56
C ILE A 111 -3.20 16.76 -0.79
N PRO A 112 -3.74 16.42 -1.96
CA PRO A 112 -5.18 16.40 -2.09
C PRO A 112 -5.67 15.30 -1.15
N GLU A 113 -6.37 15.70 -0.08
CA GLU A 113 -7.19 14.80 0.76
C GLU A 113 -8.23 14.03 -0.08
N ASN A 114 -8.34 14.37 -1.37
CA ASN A 114 -9.07 13.67 -2.41
C ASN A 114 -8.20 12.68 -3.20
N LEU A 115 -7.33 11.89 -2.54
CA LEU A 115 -6.91 10.58 -3.08
C LEU A 115 -8.12 9.62 -3.06
N ASN A 116 -9.18 10.02 -3.75
CA ASN A 116 -10.42 9.29 -3.85
C ASN A 116 -10.18 8.17 -4.84
N LEU A 117 -10.52 6.94 -4.43
CA LEU A 117 -10.41 5.68 -5.19
C LEU A 117 -10.95 5.78 -6.64
N ARG A 118 -11.74 6.82 -6.95
CA ARG A 118 -12.18 7.21 -8.30
C ARG A 118 -11.05 7.61 -9.26
N THR A 119 -10.02 8.34 -8.84
CA THR A 119 -8.95 8.81 -9.76
C THR A 119 -8.01 7.69 -10.19
N LEU A 120 -7.96 6.58 -9.45
CA LEU A 120 -7.22 5.38 -9.82
C LEU A 120 -8.05 4.44 -10.72
N GLY A 121 -9.32 4.76 -11.03
CA GLY A 121 -10.20 3.87 -11.80
C GLY A 121 -10.82 2.73 -10.99
N TRP A 122 -10.79 2.81 -9.66
CA TRP A 122 -11.33 1.78 -8.75
C TRP A 122 -12.64 2.25 -8.13
N GLY A 123 -13.66 2.39 -8.96
CA GLY A 123 -15.03 2.63 -8.56
C GLY A 123 -15.98 1.92 -9.53
N SER A 124 -16.69 0.89 -9.04
CA SER A 124 -17.74 0.23 -9.81
C SER A 124 -18.78 1.27 -10.27
N PRO A 125 -19.25 1.26 -11.54
CA PRO A 125 -20.24 2.21 -12.02
C PRO A 125 -21.58 1.88 -11.36
N ARG A 126 -21.83 2.46 -10.19
CA ARG A 126 -23.16 2.42 -9.60
C ARG A 126 -24.03 3.42 -10.34
N ASN A 127 -24.84 2.85 -11.22
CA ASN A 127 -26.03 3.44 -11.82
C ASN A 127 -26.85 4.24 -10.78
N LYS A 128 -27.06 5.53 -11.10
CA LYS A 128 -28.33 6.28 -11.10
C LYS A 128 -29.06 6.53 -9.76
N PRO A 129 -29.99 7.50 -9.67
CA PRO A 129 -30.99 7.96 -10.67
C PRO A 129 -30.50 8.95 -11.73
#